data_AF-A0A8K0A3S6-F1
#
_entry.id   AF-A0A8K0A3S6-F1
#
_cell.length_a   1.000
_cell.length_b   1.000
_cell.length_c   1.000
_cell.angle_alpha   90.00
_cell.angle_beta   90.00
_cell.angle_gamma   90.00
#
_symmetry.space_group_name_H-M   'P 1'
#
loop_
_entity.id
_entity.type
_entity.pdbx_description
1 polymer ?
#
loop_
_entity_poly.entity_id
_entity_poly.type
_entity_poly.pdbx_seq_one_letter_code
_entity_poly.pdbx_strand_id
1 'polypeptide(L)'
;MESLRLDSVLLRVDFRLWHTITALLPLGSFLTAVLLGLWLHFESATGTHCGVANYLPSISAAIGGLTPERYIWRTGIALHTAPRYMVTLMYYNFHRNRSATPSVWYQLLYKLTCLLNIVEVSSLVVLTYVSSTENPDIHEVSFISFVVCSEVYMFFTCVLLKWSAYKPMSEQEQQSLRWKAMMFVANVSSFLTSVYFYFRHNWYCEPGVYTMFALCEYIVVVTNIAFHYTAVLDFPTFSVTVGSATVSKNS
;
A
#
# COMPACT_ATOMS: atom_id res chain seq x y z
N MET A 1 -24.15 14.72 26.01
CA MET A 1 -23.53 14.02 24.87
C MET A 1 -24.66 13.40 24.07
N GLU A 2 -24.92 13.89 22.86
CA GLU A 2 -25.82 13.23 21.91
C GLU A 2 -25.19 11.90 21.49
N SER A 3 -25.90 10.79 21.72
CA SER A 3 -25.54 9.49 21.18
C SER A 3 -26.28 9.30 19.87
N LEU A 4 -25.55 9.26 18.75
CA LEU A 4 -26.11 8.84 17.46
C LEU A 4 -26.54 7.36 17.56
N ARG A 5 -27.84 7.09 17.43
CA ARG A 5 -28.37 5.73 17.19
C ARG A 5 -28.68 5.58 15.70
N LEU A 6 -28.26 4.45 15.13
CA LEU A 6 -28.69 4.01 13.81
C LEU A 6 -30.04 3.29 13.98
N ASP A 7 -31.12 3.88 13.47
CA ASP A 7 -32.47 3.34 13.64
C ASP A 7 -32.83 2.29 12.59
N SER A 8 -32.19 2.36 11.43
CA SER A 8 -32.34 1.37 10.36
C SER A 8 -31.00 1.13 9.69
N VAL A 9 -30.50 -0.11 9.75
CA VAL A 9 -29.30 -0.53 9.02
C VAL A 9 -29.70 -0.83 7.59
N LEU A 10 -29.18 -0.05 6.64
CA LEU A 10 -29.39 -0.23 5.20
C LEU A 10 -28.37 -1.21 4.61
N LEU A 11 -27.12 -1.12 5.04
CA LEU A 11 -26.03 -1.95 4.55
C LEU A 11 -25.03 -2.18 5.68
N ARG A 12 -24.65 -3.44 5.89
CA ARG A 12 -23.52 -3.80 6.75
C ARG A 12 -22.53 -4.62 5.94
N VAL A 13 -21.30 -4.14 5.84
CA VAL A 13 -20.22 -4.83 5.12
C VAL A 13 -19.11 -5.17 6.10
N ASP A 14 -18.76 -6.46 6.17
CA ASP A 14 -17.68 -6.94 7.03
C ASP A 14 -16.32 -6.42 6.58
N PHE A 15 -15.46 -6.11 7.56
CA PHE A 15 -14.12 -5.57 7.30
C PHE A 15 -13.31 -6.44 6.35
N ARG A 16 -13.36 -7.76 6.58
CA ARG A 16 -12.65 -8.74 5.75
C ARG A 16 -13.05 -8.64 4.28
N LEU A 17 -14.34 -8.52 3.97
CA LEU A 17 -14.82 -8.51 2.59
C LEU A 17 -14.35 -7.25 1.86
N TRP A 18 -14.67 -6.06 2.39
CA TRP A 18 -14.32 -4.83 1.68
C TRP A 18 -12.81 -4.57 1.65
N HIS A 19 -12.07 -4.98 2.69
CA HIS A 19 -10.60 -4.83 2.69
C HIS A 19 -9.93 -5.82 1.72
N THR A 20 -10.49 -7.02 1.55
CA THR A 20 -10.05 -7.95 0.48
C THR A 20 -10.27 -7.35 -0.90
N ILE A 21 -11.46 -6.81 -1.17
CA ILE A 21 -11.74 -6.11 -2.43
C ILE A 21 -10.76 -4.95 -2.63
N THR A 22 -10.53 -4.15 -1.57
CA THR A 22 -9.58 -3.03 -1.58
C THR A 22 -8.17 -3.48 -1.95
N ALA A 23 -7.69 -4.62 -1.46
CA ALA A 23 -6.37 -5.15 -1.79
C ALA A 23 -6.30 -5.74 -3.21
N LEU A 24 -7.40 -6.34 -3.69
CA LEU A 24 -7.50 -6.89 -5.05
C LEU A 24 -7.52 -5.83 -6.14
N LEU A 25 -8.01 -4.62 -5.85
CA LEU A 25 -8.03 -3.51 -6.82
C LEU A 25 -6.63 -3.16 -7.37
N PRO A 26 -5.64 -2.74 -6.57
CA PRO A 26 -4.30 -2.43 -7.07
C PRO A 26 -3.60 -3.68 -7.60
N LEU A 27 -3.76 -4.85 -6.96
CA LEU A 27 -3.12 -6.09 -7.40
C LEU A 27 -3.64 -6.53 -8.77
N GLY A 28 -4.95 -6.56 -8.96
CA GLY A 28 -5.60 -6.92 -10.21
C GLY A 28 -5.27 -5.92 -11.32
N SER A 29 -5.31 -4.62 -11.02
CA SER A 29 -4.92 -3.58 -11.98
C SER A 29 -3.45 -3.70 -12.38
N PHE A 30 -2.55 -3.94 -11.43
CA PHE A 30 -1.12 -4.14 -11.69
C PHE A 30 -0.88 -5.35 -12.60
N LEU A 31 -1.41 -6.52 -12.23
CA LEU A 31 -1.24 -7.75 -13.02
C LEU A 31 -1.83 -7.60 -14.43
N THR A 32 -3.00 -6.99 -14.54
CA THR A 32 -3.65 -6.74 -15.83
C THR A 32 -2.81 -5.80 -16.69
N ALA A 33 -2.29 -4.72 -16.11
CA ALA A 33 -1.43 -3.77 -16.84
C ALA A 33 -0.14 -4.44 -17.34
N VAL A 34 0.53 -5.25 -16.50
CA VAL A 34 1.75 -5.98 -16.92
C VAL A 34 1.43 -6.99 -18.03
N LEU A 35 0.36 -7.78 -17.88
CA LEU A 35 -0.03 -8.78 -18.88
C LEU A 35 -0.40 -8.13 -20.23
N LEU A 36 -1.17 -7.05 -20.20
CA LEU A 36 -1.52 -6.30 -21.41
C LEU A 36 -0.28 -5.62 -22.03
N GLY A 37 0.60 -5.04 -21.21
CA GLY A 37 1.85 -4.46 -21.68
C GLY A 37 2.74 -5.48 -22.38
N LEU A 38 2.85 -6.70 -21.83
CA LEU A 38 3.59 -7.80 -22.45
C LEU A 38 2.91 -8.34 -23.71
N TRP A 39 1.58 -8.32 -23.78
CA TRP A 39 0.85 -8.88 -24.92
C TRP A 39 0.72 -7.90 -26.09
N LEU A 40 0.39 -6.64 -25.81
CA LEU A 40 0.09 -5.61 -26.80
C LEU A 40 1.30 -4.75 -27.14
N HIS A 41 2.20 -4.52 -26.17
CA HIS A 41 3.22 -3.50 -26.25
C HIS A 41 4.62 -3.99 -25.82
N PHE A 42 4.94 -5.27 -26.08
CA PHE A 42 6.16 -5.92 -25.58
C PHE A 42 7.42 -5.06 -25.74
N GLU A 43 7.75 -4.68 -26.98
CA GLU A 43 8.95 -3.89 -27.31
C GLU A 43 8.98 -2.52 -26.61
N SER A 44 7.82 -1.84 -26.54
CA SER A 44 7.72 -0.53 -25.90
C SER A 44 7.78 -0.64 -24.37
N ALA A 45 7.27 -1.74 -23.80
CA ALA A 45 7.18 -1.95 -22.37
C ALA A 45 8.50 -2.47 -21.77
N THR A 46 9.24 -3.32 -22.50
CA THR A 46 10.54 -3.87 -22.06
C THR A 46 11.75 -3.09 -22.60
N GLY A 47 11.50 -2.13 -23.49
CA GLY A 47 12.52 -1.27 -24.09
C GLY A 47 13.27 -0.42 -23.06
N THR A 48 14.59 -0.38 -23.18
CA THR A 48 15.46 0.51 -22.39
C THR A 48 16.45 1.23 -23.30
N HIS A 49 17.07 2.31 -22.81
CA HIS A 49 18.07 3.07 -23.56
C HIS A 49 19.29 2.22 -24.01
N CYS A 50 19.57 1.11 -23.33
CA CYS A 50 20.67 0.19 -23.67
C CYS A 50 20.39 -0.65 -24.93
N GLY A 51 19.14 -0.78 -25.38
CA GLY A 51 18.78 -1.60 -26.54
C GLY A 51 19.05 -3.10 -26.38
N VAL A 52 19.23 -3.59 -25.15
CA VAL A 52 19.43 -5.02 -24.85
C VAL A 52 18.13 -5.73 -24.49
N ALA A 53 18.09 -7.04 -24.72
CA ALA A 53 16.91 -7.86 -24.50
C ALA A 53 16.47 -7.85 -23.02
N ASN A 54 15.17 -7.61 -22.81
CA ASN A 54 14.49 -7.69 -21.52
C ASN A 54 13.10 -8.30 -21.70
N TYR A 55 12.59 -8.94 -20.65
CA TYR A 55 11.41 -9.79 -20.71
C TYR A 55 10.26 -9.32 -19.81
N LEU A 56 10.55 -8.43 -18.85
CA LEU A 56 9.55 -7.84 -17.96
C LEU A 56 9.66 -6.31 -18.01
N PRO A 57 8.53 -5.59 -18.12
CA PRO A 57 8.52 -4.13 -18.05
C PRO A 57 8.70 -3.66 -16.61
N SER A 58 9.41 -2.55 -16.38
CA SER A 58 9.34 -1.88 -15.08
C SER A 58 7.92 -1.42 -14.77
N ILE A 59 7.61 -1.17 -13.51
CA ILE A 59 6.26 -0.74 -13.12
C ILE A 59 5.87 0.54 -13.85
N SER A 60 6.77 1.53 -13.86
CA SER A 60 6.54 2.80 -14.55
C SER A 60 6.33 2.64 -16.05
N ALA A 61 7.00 1.68 -16.70
CA ALA A 61 6.78 1.38 -18.11
C ALA A 61 5.41 0.71 -18.35
N ALA A 62 5.02 -0.22 -17.48
CA ALA A 62 3.76 -0.96 -17.60
C ALA A 62 2.52 -0.08 -17.36
N ILE A 63 2.59 0.91 -16.47
CA ILE A 63 1.43 1.71 -16.05
C ILE A 63 1.47 3.19 -16.47
N GLY A 64 2.61 3.71 -16.93
CA GLY A 64 2.83 5.15 -17.07
C GLY A 64 2.41 5.74 -18.43
N GLY A 65 2.69 5.04 -19.53
CA GLY A 65 2.56 5.62 -20.88
C GLY A 65 1.53 4.98 -21.79
N LEU A 66 1.28 3.68 -21.63
CA LEU A 66 0.54 2.86 -22.59
C LEU A 66 -0.95 2.75 -22.26
N THR A 67 -1.78 2.61 -23.30
CA THR A 67 -3.23 2.46 -23.17
C THR A 67 -3.65 1.11 -23.74
N PRO A 68 -4.51 0.35 -23.03
CA PRO A 68 -5.38 0.75 -21.92
C PRO A 68 -4.78 0.62 -20.50
N GLU A 69 -3.56 0.12 -20.35
CA GLU A 69 -2.89 -0.25 -19.09
C GLU A 69 -2.92 0.88 -18.05
N ARG A 70 -2.55 2.09 -18.48
CA ARG A 70 -2.55 3.28 -17.61
C ARG A 70 -3.92 3.58 -16.99
N TYR A 71 -5.00 3.42 -17.76
CA TYR A 71 -6.34 3.70 -17.26
C TYR A 71 -6.82 2.61 -16.31
N ILE A 72 -6.47 1.35 -16.58
CA ILE A 72 -6.75 0.22 -15.68
C ILE A 72 -6.07 0.42 -14.33
N TRP A 73 -4.80 0.84 -14.35
CA TRP A 73 -4.05 1.20 -13.14
C TRP A 73 -4.69 2.37 -12.37
N ARG A 74 -4.93 3.49 -13.06
CA ARG A 74 -5.53 4.69 -12.47
C ARG A 74 -6.89 4.39 -11.81
N THR A 75 -7.76 3.63 -12.47
CA THR A 75 -9.07 3.26 -11.91
C THR A 75 -8.93 2.39 -10.66
N GLY A 76 -8.01 1.41 -10.67
CA GLY A 76 -7.73 0.57 -9.51
C GLY A 76 -7.28 1.39 -8.30
N ILE A 77 -6.32 2.30 -8.51
CA ILE A 77 -5.80 3.18 -7.45
C ILE A 77 -6.87 4.18 -6.98
N ALA A 78 -7.68 4.74 -7.87
CA ALA A 78 -8.76 5.66 -7.49
C ALA A 78 -9.74 4.99 -6.49
N LEU A 79 -10.21 3.79 -6.82
CA LEU A 79 -11.15 3.04 -5.98
C LEU A 79 -10.50 2.52 -4.69
N HIS A 80 -9.19 2.24 -4.72
CA HIS A 80 -8.40 1.80 -3.56
C HIS A 80 -8.15 2.92 -2.54
N THR A 81 -8.05 4.18 -2.99
CA THR A 81 -7.53 5.31 -2.20
C THR A 81 -8.34 5.62 -0.94
N ALA A 82 -9.66 5.81 -1.06
CA ALA A 82 -10.49 6.17 0.09
C ALA A 82 -10.57 5.07 1.17
N PRO A 83 -10.76 3.78 0.81
CA PRO A 83 -10.65 2.68 1.77
C PRO A 83 -9.31 2.65 2.51
N ARG A 84 -8.20 2.99 1.84
CA ARG A 84 -6.88 3.01 2.48
C ARG A 84 -6.75 4.06 3.56
N TYR A 85 -7.18 5.30 3.28
CA TYR A 85 -7.23 6.33 4.32
C TYR A 85 -8.11 5.93 5.50
N MET A 86 -9.21 5.23 5.24
CA MET A 86 -10.06 4.71 6.32
C MET A 86 -9.29 3.72 7.21
N VAL A 87 -8.54 2.77 6.63
CA VAL A 87 -7.68 1.84 7.39
C VAL A 87 -6.60 2.59 8.18
N THR A 88 -6.01 3.65 7.61
CA THR A 88 -5.04 4.51 8.32
C THR A 88 -5.64 5.07 9.61
N LEU A 89 -6.86 5.62 9.53
CA LEU A 89 -7.57 6.16 10.68
C LEU A 89 -8.01 5.08 11.67
N MET A 90 -8.33 3.87 11.18
CA MET A 90 -8.60 2.73 12.05
C MET A 90 -7.37 2.36 12.89
N TYR A 91 -6.18 2.26 12.28
CA TYR A 91 -4.94 2.00 13.03
C TYR A 91 -4.58 3.13 14.00
N TYR A 92 -4.77 4.39 13.60
CA TYR A 92 -4.58 5.53 14.49
C TYR A 92 -5.45 5.40 15.76
N ASN A 93 -6.75 5.11 15.59
CA ASN A 93 -7.67 4.93 16.71
C ASN A 93 -7.35 3.66 17.51
N PHE A 94 -6.96 2.58 16.85
CA PHE A 94 -6.53 1.34 17.49
C PHE A 94 -5.37 1.59 18.46
N HIS A 95 -4.30 2.25 18.00
CA HIS A 95 -3.15 2.54 18.84
C HIS A 95 -3.46 3.56 19.93
N ARG A 96 -4.27 4.58 19.63
CA ARG A 96 -4.71 5.59 20.58
C ARG A 96 -5.50 5.00 21.75
N ASN A 97 -6.43 4.09 21.46
CA ASN A 97 -7.35 3.53 22.46
C ASN A 97 -6.79 2.33 23.23
N ARG A 98 -5.58 1.88 22.88
CA ARG A 98 -4.96 0.70 23.49
C ARG A 98 -4.49 0.91 24.93
N SER A 99 -4.18 2.15 25.31
CA SER A 99 -3.76 2.51 26.66
C SER A 99 -4.47 3.77 27.11
N ALA A 100 -4.97 3.77 28.35
CA ALA A 100 -5.61 4.94 28.95
C ALA A 100 -4.60 6.05 29.30
N THR A 101 -3.35 5.68 29.60
CA THR A 101 -2.25 6.59 29.97
C THR A 101 -0.98 6.31 29.16
N PRO A 102 -1.01 6.52 27.82
CA PRO A 102 0.14 6.23 26.97
C PRO A 102 1.30 7.21 27.22
N SER A 103 2.53 6.69 27.24
CA SER A 103 3.73 7.52 27.29
C SER A 103 3.79 8.51 26.12
N VAL A 104 4.43 9.67 26.31
CA VAL A 104 4.56 10.70 25.27
C VAL A 104 5.20 10.14 24.00
N TRP A 105 6.23 9.29 24.15
CA TRP A 105 6.92 8.64 23.03
C TRP A 105 6.01 7.71 22.23
N TYR A 106 5.17 6.92 22.90
CA TYR A 106 4.19 6.08 22.22
C TYR A 106 3.17 6.93 21.46
N GLN A 107 2.76 8.06 22.04
CA GLN A 107 1.84 9.00 21.38
C GLN A 107 2.43 9.63 20.12
N LEU A 108 3.69 10.08 20.20
CA LEU A 108 4.39 10.62 19.04
C LEU A 108 4.55 9.55 17.95
N LEU A 109 4.86 8.31 18.33
CA LEU A 109 5.10 7.23 17.39
C LEU A 109 3.84 6.85 16.58
N TYR A 110 2.67 6.68 17.20
CA TYR A 110 1.45 6.37 16.43
C TYR A 110 0.97 7.56 15.59
N LYS A 111 1.18 8.80 16.04
CA LYS A 111 0.88 10.01 15.25
C LYS A 111 1.77 10.09 14.01
N LEU A 112 3.07 9.87 14.18
CA LEU A 112 4.03 9.81 13.09
C LEU A 112 3.70 8.67 12.11
N THR A 113 3.38 7.48 12.62
CA THR A 113 2.99 6.33 11.79
C THR A 113 1.74 6.61 10.97
N CYS A 114 0.74 7.28 11.54
CA CYS A 114 -0.44 7.74 10.81
C CYS A 114 -0.08 8.75 9.70
N LEU A 115 0.76 9.74 10.02
CA LEU A 115 1.23 10.72 9.03
C LEU A 115 1.99 10.06 7.88
N LEU A 116 2.90 9.13 8.18
CA LEU A 116 3.67 8.40 7.16
C LEU A 116 2.74 7.64 6.22
N ASN A 117 1.71 6.98 6.73
CA ASN A 117 0.78 6.26 5.87
C ASN A 117 -0.11 7.20 5.04
N ILE A 118 -0.48 8.38 5.57
CA ILE A 118 -1.17 9.40 4.78
C ILE A 118 -0.30 9.87 3.62
N VAL A 119 0.99 10.15 3.88
CA VAL A 119 1.95 10.56 2.85
C VAL A 119 2.19 9.43 1.85
N GLU A 120 2.37 8.19 2.31
CA GLU A 120 2.48 6.99 1.44
C GLU A 120 1.31 6.92 0.45
N VAL A 121 0.07 6.97 0.93
CA VAL A 121 -1.12 6.89 0.06
C VAL A 121 -1.23 8.12 -0.85
N SER A 122 -0.93 9.32 -0.35
CA SER A 122 -0.94 10.55 -1.16
C SER A 122 0.08 10.48 -2.29
N SER A 123 1.31 10.07 -1.97
CA SER A 123 2.39 9.92 -2.93
C SER A 123 2.08 8.85 -3.98
N LEU A 124 1.45 7.73 -3.60
CA LEU A 124 0.99 6.73 -4.57
C LEU A 124 -0.05 7.29 -5.56
N VAL A 125 -0.97 8.12 -5.07
CA VAL A 125 -1.95 8.80 -5.94
C VAL A 125 -1.23 9.75 -6.90
N VAL A 126 -0.35 10.63 -6.40
CA VAL A 126 0.39 11.55 -7.27
C VAL A 126 1.22 10.78 -8.29
N LEU A 127 1.95 9.74 -7.87
CA LEU A 127 2.75 8.87 -8.73
C LEU A 127 1.92 8.20 -9.84
N THR A 128 0.65 7.89 -9.56
CA THR A 128 -0.28 7.25 -10.50
C THR A 128 -0.84 8.21 -11.55
N TYR A 129 -1.07 9.47 -11.16
CA TYR A 129 -1.71 10.46 -12.02
C TYR A 129 -0.72 11.37 -12.74
N VAL A 130 0.49 11.56 -12.20
CA VAL A 130 1.57 12.33 -12.81
C VAL A 130 2.55 11.35 -13.44
N SER A 131 2.49 11.20 -14.77
CA SER A 131 3.43 10.35 -15.51
C SER A 131 4.84 10.95 -15.49
N SER A 132 5.86 10.07 -15.52
CA SER A 132 7.25 10.47 -15.70
C SER A 132 7.49 11.25 -16.99
N THR A 133 6.65 11.05 -18.01
CA THR A 133 6.71 11.81 -19.27
C THR A 133 6.07 13.19 -19.18
N GLU A 134 5.17 13.41 -18.22
CA GLU A 134 4.45 14.69 -18.03
C GLU A 134 5.26 15.62 -17.10
N ASN A 135 5.75 15.10 -15.99
CA ASN A 135 6.61 15.83 -15.06
C ASN A 135 7.57 14.86 -14.35
N PRO A 136 8.81 14.72 -14.83
CA PRO A 136 9.79 13.81 -14.24
C PRO A 136 10.08 14.11 -12.77
N ASP A 137 10.23 15.39 -12.42
CA ASP A 137 10.61 15.81 -11.07
C ASP A 137 9.54 15.43 -10.03
N ILE A 138 8.28 15.73 -10.31
CA ILE A 138 7.16 15.39 -9.42
C ILE A 138 7.00 13.87 -9.34
N HIS A 139 7.14 13.16 -10.46
CA HIS A 139 7.04 11.70 -10.49
C HIS A 139 8.13 11.06 -9.62
N GLU A 140 9.38 11.50 -9.76
CA GLU A 140 10.53 11.00 -8.99
C GLU A 140 10.38 11.31 -7.49
N VAL A 141 10.04 12.56 -7.14
CA VAL A 141 9.82 12.94 -5.73
C VAL A 141 8.66 12.14 -5.11
N SER A 142 7.60 11.89 -5.88
CA SER A 142 6.46 11.08 -5.42
C SER A 142 6.84 9.62 -5.23
N PHE A 143 7.65 9.06 -6.13
CA PHE A 143 8.18 7.71 -5.99
C PHE A 143 9.04 7.56 -4.73
N ILE A 144 10.01 8.46 -4.52
CA ILE A 144 10.87 8.45 -3.33
C ILE A 144 10.03 8.60 -2.06
N SER A 145 9.08 9.54 -2.06
CA SER A 145 8.19 9.78 -0.91
C SER A 145 7.34 8.55 -0.59
N PHE A 146 6.79 7.88 -1.61
CA PHE A 146 6.03 6.64 -1.46
C PHE A 146 6.87 5.54 -0.81
N VAL A 147 8.05 5.26 -1.35
CA VAL A 147 8.93 4.18 -0.85
C VAL A 147 9.39 4.47 0.57
N VAL A 148 9.96 5.65 0.82
CA VAL A 148 10.49 5.99 2.16
C VAL A 148 9.38 5.97 3.20
N CYS A 149 8.21 6.54 2.91
CA CYS A 149 7.10 6.54 3.85
C CYS A 149 6.53 5.13 4.08
N SER A 150 6.43 4.30 3.03
CA SER A 150 6.04 2.88 3.11
C SER A 150 6.95 2.11 4.06
N GLU A 151 8.27 2.15 3.85
CA GLU A 151 9.21 1.36 4.64
C GLU A 151 9.24 1.78 6.11
N VAL A 152 9.27 3.08 6.37
CA VAL A 152 9.27 3.60 7.74
C VAL A 152 7.93 3.31 8.42
N TYR A 153 6.81 3.40 7.69
CA TYR A 153 5.49 3.01 8.20
C TYR A 153 5.43 1.52 8.58
N MET A 154 5.90 0.63 7.72
CA MET A 154 5.89 -0.82 7.99
C MET A 154 6.71 -1.16 9.24
N PHE A 155 7.90 -0.56 9.34
CA PHE A 155 8.77 -0.70 10.50
C PHE A 155 8.08 -0.22 11.79
N PHE A 156 7.56 1.01 11.80
CA PHE A 156 6.93 1.56 13.01
C PHE A 156 5.63 0.84 13.37
N THR A 157 4.88 0.33 12.40
CA THR A 157 3.71 -0.51 12.66
C THR A 157 4.11 -1.78 13.43
N CYS A 158 5.18 -2.46 13.03
CA CYS A 158 5.69 -3.63 13.74
C CYS A 158 6.14 -3.28 15.16
N VAL A 159 6.83 -2.14 15.33
CA VAL A 159 7.27 -1.64 16.64
C VAL A 159 6.07 -1.32 17.53
N LEU A 160 5.06 -0.62 17.01
CA LEU A 160 3.86 -0.24 17.75
C LEU A 160 3.05 -1.46 18.18
N LEU A 161 2.88 -2.46 17.32
CA LEU A 161 2.19 -3.71 17.68
C LEU A 161 2.92 -4.46 18.79
N LYS A 162 4.26 -4.49 18.75
CA LYS A 162 5.06 -5.12 19.80
C LYS A 162 5.04 -4.33 21.12
N TRP A 163 5.10 -3.00 21.06
CA TRP A 163 5.06 -2.13 22.24
C TRP A 163 3.68 -2.17 22.91
N SER A 164 2.61 -2.10 22.11
CA SER A 164 1.22 -2.07 22.58
C SER A 164 0.60 -3.44 22.83
N ALA A 165 1.40 -4.50 22.83
CA ALA A 165 0.94 -5.86 23.08
C ALA A 165 0.54 -6.04 24.55
N TYR A 166 -0.67 -6.56 24.78
CA TYR A 166 -0.99 -7.16 26.07
C TYR A 166 -0.04 -8.35 26.28
N LYS A 167 0.45 -8.54 27.51
CA LYS A 167 1.32 -9.68 27.83
C LYS A 167 0.51 -10.71 28.62
N PRO A 168 0.31 -11.94 28.10
CA PRO A 168 0.77 -12.44 26.80
C PRO A 168 -0.05 -11.93 25.60
N MET A 169 0.59 -11.86 24.43
CA MET A 169 -0.04 -11.46 23.16
C MET A 169 -0.99 -12.56 22.69
N SER A 170 -2.14 -12.20 22.12
CA SER A 170 -3.06 -13.19 21.55
C SER A 170 -2.46 -13.88 20.32
N GLU A 171 -2.94 -15.08 20.00
CA GLU A 171 -2.46 -15.84 18.82
C GLU A 171 -2.66 -15.05 17.51
N GLN A 172 -3.77 -14.33 17.39
CA GLN A 172 -4.08 -13.51 16.21
C GLN A 172 -3.13 -12.33 16.06
N GLU A 173 -2.82 -11.63 17.15
CA GLU A 173 -1.84 -10.53 17.14
C GLU A 173 -0.43 -11.04 16.83
N GLN A 174 -0.07 -12.23 17.33
CA GLN A 174 1.21 -12.85 17.01
C GLN A 174 1.29 -13.23 15.53
N GLN A 175 0.21 -13.78 14.97
CA GLN A 175 0.11 -14.10 13.55
C GLN A 175 0.22 -12.83 12.69
N SER A 176 -0.50 -11.76 13.05
CA SER A 176 -0.43 -10.46 12.37
C SER A 176 0.99 -9.91 12.37
N LEU A 177 1.65 -9.86 13.54
CA LEU A 177 3.02 -9.36 13.66
C LEU A 177 4.01 -10.19 12.84
N ARG A 178 3.87 -11.53 12.83
CA ARG A 178 4.73 -12.41 12.02
C ARG A 178 4.58 -12.12 10.53
N TRP A 179 3.35 -12.03 10.02
CA TRP A 179 3.12 -11.72 8.61
C TRP A 179 3.61 -10.32 8.23
N LYS A 180 3.33 -9.31 9.05
CA LYS A 180 3.82 -7.94 8.85
C LYS A 180 5.35 -7.89 8.80
N ALA A 181 6.03 -8.56 9.73
CA ALA A 181 7.49 -8.62 9.75
C ALA A 181 8.05 -9.34 8.52
N MET A 182 7.45 -10.46 8.10
CA MET A 182 7.88 -11.16 6.89
C MET A 182 7.70 -10.30 5.63
N MET A 183 6.55 -9.63 5.48
CA MET A 183 6.30 -8.74 4.35
C MET A 183 7.25 -7.54 4.33
N PHE A 184 7.51 -6.93 5.50
CA PHE A 184 8.47 -5.83 5.64
C PHE A 184 9.89 -6.27 5.22
N VAL A 185 10.38 -7.39 5.74
CA VAL A 185 11.73 -7.89 5.39
C VAL A 185 11.83 -8.22 3.91
N ALA A 186 10.81 -8.85 3.33
CA ALA A 186 10.76 -9.14 1.90
C ALA A 186 10.74 -7.86 1.05
N ASN A 187 10.01 -6.83 1.49
CA ASN A 187 9.92 -5.54 0.81
C ASN A 187 11.27 -4.83 0.78
N VAL A 188 11.87 -4.56 1.95
CA VAL A 188 13.19 -3.91 2.07
C VAL A 188 14.25 -4.65 1.26
N SER A 189 14.29 -5.99 1.37
CA SER A 189 15.27 -6.79 0.65
C SER A 189 15.11 -6.66 -0.87
N SER A 190 13.86 -6.67 -1.35
CA SER A 190 13.56 -6.53 -2.77
C SER A 190 13.85 -5.12 -3.28
N PHE A 191 13.54 -4.08 -2.50
CA PHE A 191 13.87 -2.70 -2.84
C PHE A 191 15.39 -2.47 -2.93
N LEU A 192 16.17 -2.93 -1.95
CA LEU A 192 17.63 -2.81 -2.01
C LEU A 192 18.22 -3.57 -3.21
N THR A 193 17.65 -4.74 -3.52
CA THR A 193 18.06 -5.53 -4.69
C THR A 193 17.67 -4.86 -6.02
N SER A 194 16.51 -4.20 -6.09
CA SER A 194 16.12 -3.44 -7.29
C SER A 194 17.07 -2.28 -7.54
N VAL A 195 17.44 -1.52 -6.50
CA VAL A 195 18.43 -0.44 -6.61
C VAL A 195 19.75 -0.96 -7.19
N TYR A 196 20.22 -2.11 -6.71
CA TYR A 196 21.41 -2.77 -7.26
C TYR A 196 21.27 -3.08 -8.76
N PHE A 197 20.18 -3.75 -9.17
CA PHE A 197 19.97 -4.10 -10.58
C PHE A 197 19.77 -2.89 -11.48
N TYR A 198 19.15 -1.82 -10.96
CA TYR A 198 19.00 -0.55 -11.68
C TYR A 198 20.36 0.05 -12.05
N PHE A 199 21.25 0.21 -11.06
CA PHE A 199 22.60 0.74 -11.32
C PHE A 199 23.42 -0.19 -12.20
N ARG A 200 23.33 -1.51 -11.97
CA ARG A 200 24.02 -2.51 -12.80
C ARG A 200 23.60 -2.42 -14.26
N HIS A 201 22.29 -2.34 -14.53
CA HIS A 201 21.78 -2.18 -15.89
C HIS A 201 22.28 -0.89 -16.54
N ASN A 202 22.20 0.23 -15.82
CA ASN A 202 22.60 1.54 -16.35
C ASN A 202 24.12 1.68 -16.57
N TRP A 203 24.95 0.92 -15.85
CA TRP A 203 26.41 0.96 -16.03
C TRP A 203 26.94 -0.05 -17.05
N TYR A 204 26.34 -1.24 -17.12
CA TYR A 204 26.89 -2.35 -17.90
C TYR A 204 26.02 -2.78 -19.09
N CYS A 205 24.76 -2.32 -19.17
CA CYS A 205 23.81 -2.68 -20.23
C CYS A 205 23.74 -4.20 -20.51
N GLU A 206 23.77 -5.03 -19.46
CA GLU A 206 23.73 -6.49 -19.60
C GLU A 206 22.30 -6.98 -19.93
N PRO A 207 22.12 -7.88 -20.92
CA PRO A 207 20.81 -8.45 -21.25
C PRO A 207 20.15 -9.11 -20.04
N GLY A 208 18.85 -8.85 -19.84
CA GLY A 208 18.05 -9.45 -18.77
C GLY A 208 18.24 -8.84 -17.38
N VAL A 209 19.21 -7.95 -17.15
CA VAL A 209 19.40 -7.32 -15.83
C VAL A 209 18.23 -6.40 -15.48
N TYR A 210 17.71 -5.64 -16.45
CA TYR A 210 16.52 -4.81 -16.23
C TYR A 210 15.27 -5.65 -15.95
N THR A 211 15.22 -6.89 -16.44
CA THR A 211 14.15 -7.84 -16.11
C THR A 211 14.17 -8.21 -14.62
N MET A 212 15.37 -8.39 -14.05
CA MET A 212 15.52 -8.65 -12.61
C MET A 212 15.19 -7.42 -11.77
N PHE A 213 15.55 -6.23 -12.24
CA PHE A 213 15.10 -4.96 -11.66
C PHE A 213 13.56 -4.91 -11.59
N ALA A 214 12.88 -5.11 -12.72
CA ALA A 214 11.42 -5.12 -12.80
C ALA A 214 10.79 -6.17 -11.85
N LEU A 215 11.33 -7.40 -11.82
CA LEU A 215 10.86 -8.44 -10.92
C LEU A 215 10.96 -8.01 -9.44
N CYS A 216 12.04 -7.35 -9.03
CA CYS A 216 12.18 -6.83 -7.68
C CYS A 216 11.15 -5.73 -7.38
N GLU A 217 10.86 -4.83 -8.33
CA GLU A 217 9.78 -3.84 -8.16
C GLU A 217 8.42 -4.53 -7.93
N TYR A 218 8.15 -5.62 -8.66
CA TYR A 218 6.89 -6.36 -8.51
C TYR A 218 6.75 -6.95 -7.11
N ILE A 219 7.84 -7.50 -6.56
CA ILE A 219 7.86 -8.03 -5.20
C ILE A 219 7.63 -6.91 -4.18
N VAL A 220 8.23 -5.72 -4.37
CA VAL A 220 7.97 -4.55 -3.52
C VAL A 220 6.48 -4.19 -3.50
N VAL A 221 5.82 -4.13 -4.65
CA VAL A 221 4.38 -3.80 -4.70
C VAL A 221 3.52 -4.90 -4.08
N VAL A 222 3.77 -6.17 -4.40
CA VAL A 222 2.99 -7.29 -3.86
C VAL A 222 3.14 -7.38 -2.35
N THR A 223 4.36 -7.22 -1.82
CA THR A 223 4.62 -7.26 -0.37
C THR A 223 4.04 -6.04 0.34
N ASN A 224 4.01 -4.85 -0.28
CA ASN A 224 3.32 -3.69 0.27
C ASN A 224 1.81 -3.94 0.38
N ILE A 225 1.17 -4.41 -0.69
CA ILE A 225 -0.26 -4.76 -0.69
C ILE A 225 -0.55 -5.83 0.37
N ALA A 226 0.26 -6.89 0.43
CA ALA A 226 0.12 -7.97 1.40
C ALA A 226 0.31 -7.47 2.85
N PHE A 227 1.29 -6.59 3.10
CA PHE A 227 1.51 -5.97 4.42
C PHE A 227 0.24 -5.25 4.87
N HIS A 228 -0.36 -4.44 4.02
CA HIS A 228 -1.58 -3.71 4.37
C HIS A 228 -2.81 -4.63 4.46
N TYR A 229 -2.86 -5.69 3.67
CA TYR A 229 -3.91 -6.71 3.76
C TYR A 229 -3.95 -7.43 5.11
N THR A 230 -2.80 -7.59 5.80
CA THR A 230 -2.76 -8.21 7.14
C THR A 230 -3.66 -7.53 8.19
N ALA A 231 -4.15 -6.31 7.93
CA ALA A 231 -5.16 -5.66 8.78
C ALA A 231 -6.42 -6.51 9.00
N VAL A 232 -6.75 -7.47 8.11
CA VAL A 232 -7.85 -8.44 8.32
C VAL A 232 -7.68 -9.29 9.59
N LEU A 233 -6.43 -9.46 10.04
CA LEU A 233 -6.07 -10.16 11.27
C LEU A 233 -6.21 -9.26 12.51
N ASP A 234 -5.97 -7.95 12.35
CA ASP A 234 -6.03 -6.98 13.45
C ASP A 234 -7.47 -6.49 13.74
N PHE A 235 -8.34 -6.51 12.72
CA PHE A 235 -9.72 -6.03 12.81
C PHE A 235 -10.76 -7.10 12.41
N PRO A 236 -10.74 -8.31 13.01
CA PRO A 236 -11.55 -9.43 12.53
C PRO A 236 -13.07 -9.23 12.71
N THR A 237 -13.48 -8.40 13.67
CA THR A 237 -14.89 -8.15 14.03
C THR A 237 -15.42 -6.81 13.56
N PHE A 238 -14.61 -6.00 12.88
CA PHE A 238 -15.02 -4.69 12.41
C PHE A 238 -15.99 -4.83 11.22
N SER A 239 -16.95 -3.90 11.14
CA SER A 239 -17.88 -3.82 10.02
C SER A 239 -18.27 -2.37 9.76
N VAL A 240 -18.40 -1.99 8.50
CA VAL A 240 -18.95 -0.69 8.10
C VAL A 240 -20.47 -0.82 8.04
N THR A 241 -21.18 0.07 8.73
CA THR A 241 -22.64 0.08 8.76
C THR A 241 -23.15 1.41 8.22
N VAL A 242 -23.99 1.36 7.18
CA VAL A 242 -24.70 2.50 6.61
C VAL A 242 -26.15 2.40 7.04
N GLY A 243 -26.71 3.47 7.56
CA GLY A 243 -28.10 3.49 8.04
C GLY A 243 -28.61 4.90 8.29
N SER A 244 -29.91 5.02 8.55
CA SER A 244 -30.51 6.30 8.93
C SER A 244 -30.19 6.60 10.40
N ALA A 245 -29.69 7.80 10.67
CA ALA A 245 -29.46 8.30 12.02
C ALA A 245 -30.61 9.24 12.40
N THR A 246 -31.23 9.02 13.56
CA THR A 246 -32.08 10.03 14.19
C THR A 246 -31.36 10.63 15.38
N VAL A 247 -31.59 11.93 15.59
CA VAL A 247 -31.05 12.63 16.75
C VAL A 247 -32.07 12.48 17.87
N SER A 248 -31.81 11.59 18.82
CA SER A 248 -32.60 11.55 20.06
C SER A 248 -32.21 12.76 20.91
N LYS A 249 -33.08 13.77 20.98
CA LYS A 249 -32.99 14.80 22.02
C LYS A 249 -33.29 14.12 23.36
N ASN A 250 -32.29 13.96 24.21
CA ASN A 250 -32.53 13.59 25.61
C ASN A 250 -33.31 14.73 26.25
N SER A 251 -34.61 14.51 26.48
CA SER A 251 -35.49 15.34 27.31
C SER A 251 -35.23 15.07 28.79
#